data_AF-A0A933E0W2-F1
#
_entry.id   AF-A0A933E0W2-F1
#
_cell.length_a   1.000
_cell.length_b   1.000
_cell.length_c   1.000
_cell.angle_alpha   90.00
_cell.angle_beta   90.00
_cell.angle_gamma   90.00
#
_symmetry.space_group_name_H-M   'P 1'
#
loop_
_entity.id
_entity.type
_entity.pdbx_description
1 polymer ?
#
loop_
_entity_poly.entity_id
_entity_poly.type
_entity_poly.pdbx_seq_one_letter_code
_entity_poly.pdbx_strand_id
1 'polypeptide(L)'
;MYIKSLMAANHYSLCMGRASDLQEARSFGANEDPASSRDRETTNCETILMKLLRVGLPGPPSRTVLSRAGVLILALGLSGCFTAQIFPTSQERDISLRSGDLAASGIAFITPSSATGQEEEKQALAMIFAEVFKQQRPGVRVVGLPESLNAINKAALADVYKQMYHDYRDTGLFKRDILKQVGAVTGARYIAQIKLQGFEQGAKERFGAFGFRIVETTFASIRIFLQIWDSHDGTIAWEGMQEMHYAKDRITDKPVTLHSAAERTARDLIAKLP
;
A
#
# COMPACT_ATOMS: atom_id res chain seq x y z
N MET A 1 -28.02 -40.20 -16.26
CA MET A 1 -28.61 -39.16 -17.13
C MET A 1 -28.40 -37.75 -16.56
N TYR A 2 -27.21 -37.42 -16.02
CA TYR A 2 -26.93 -36.09 -15.41
C TYR A 2 -25.48 -35.59 -15.63
N ILE A 3 -24.78 -36.10 -16.66
CA ILE A 3 -23.39 -35.70 -16.97
C ILE A 3 -23.28 -35.06 -18.38
N LYS A 4 -24.32 -35.18 -19.23
CA LYS A 4 -24.33 -34.54 -20.55
C LYS A 4 -24.66 -33.03 -20.52
N SER A 5 -25.28 -32.50 -19.46
CA SER A 5 -25.61 -31.06 -19.36
C SER A 5 -24.44 -30.19 -18.90
N LEU A 6 -23.46 -30.71 -18.16
CA LEU A 6 -22.38 -29.86 -17.62
C LEU A 6 -21.27 -29.53 -18.64
N MET A 7 -21.09 -30.36 -19.67
CA MET A 7 -20.09 -30.08 -20.71
C MET A 7 -20.58 -29.14 -21.82
N ALA A 8 -21.90 -28.96 -21.98
CA ALA A 8 -22.47 -27.99 -22.92
C ALA A 8 -22.40 -26.55 -22.38
N ALA A 9 -22.42 -26.35 -21.06
CA ALA A 9 -22.40 -25.03 -20.44
C ALA A 9 -21.01 -24.37 -20.47
N ASN A 10 -19.92 -25.16 -20.38
CA ASN A 10 -18.57 -24.61 -20.28
C ASN A 10 -17.95 -24.20 -21.64
N HIS A 11 -18.49 -24.71 -22.75
CA HIS A 11 -18.00 -24.39 -24.09
C HIS A 11 -18.70 -23.18 -24.74
N TYR A 12 -19.89 -22.79 -24.26
CA TYR A 12 -20.56 -21.56 -24.69
C TYR A 12 -19.92 -20.29 -24.10
N SER A 13 -19.30 -20.40 -22.92
CA SER A 13 -18.63 -19.28 -22.24
C SER A 13 -17.32 -18.85 -22.94
N LEU A 14 -16.62 -19.79 -23.58
CA LEU A 14 -15.35 -19.51 -24.27
C LEU A 14 -15.51 -18.87 -25.66
N CYS A 15 -16.71 -18.87 -26.24
CA CYS A 15 -16.97 -18.19 -27.52
C CYS A 15 -17.62 -16.80 -27.38
N MET A 16 -18.19 -16.45 -26.22
CA MET A 16 -18.76 -15.11 -25.99
C MET A 16 -17.78 -14.11 -25.35
N GLY A 17 -16.74 -14.57 -24.67
CA GLY A 17 -15.76 -13.69 -24.02
C GLY A 17 -14.81 -12.92 -24.95
N ARG A 18 -14.85 -13.17 -26.27
CA ARG A 18 -14.01 -12.48 -27.26
C ARG A 18 -14.75 -11.48 -28.15
N ALA A 19 -16.07 -11.35 -27.97
CA ALA A 19 -16.88 -10.34 -28.65
C ALA A 19 -16.97 -9.02 -27.86
N SER A 20 -16.64 -9.03 -26.57
CA SER A 20 -16.67 -7.85 -25.69
C SER A 20 -15.45 -6.93 -25.87
N ASP A 21 -14.31 -7.48 -26.27
CA ASP A 21 -13.03 -6.74 -26.41
C ASP A 21 -12.89 -5.98 -27.74
N LEU A 22 -13.92 -5.99 -28.59
CA LEU A 22 -13.91 -5.25 -29.87
C LEU A 22 -14.81 -4.01 -29.89
N GLN A 23 -15.35 -3.59 -28.74
CA GLN A 23 -16.27 -2.44 -28.67
C GLN A 23 -15.71 -1.21 -27.94
N GLU A 24 -14.46 -1.25 -27.45
CA GLU A 24 -13.78 -0.09 -26.81
C GLU A 24 -12.58 0.42 -27.62
N ALA A 25 -12.62 0.26 -28.95
CA ALA A 25 -11.59 0.76 -29.87
C ALA A 25 -12.20 1.47 -31.11
N ARG A 26 -13.32 2.18 -30.94
CA ARG A 26 -13.89 3.05 -32.00
C ARG A 26 -14.45 4.36 -31.43
N SER A 27 -13.55 5.29 -31.15
CA SER A 27 -13.86 6.72 -31.03
C SER A 27 -12.81 7.60 -31.71
N PHE A 28 -12.36 7.21 -32.90
CA PHE A 28 -11.75 8.15 -33.85
C PHE A 28 -12.17 7.74 -35.26
N GLY A 29 -12.85 8.65 -35.95
CA GLY A 29 -13.50 8.39 -37.22
C GLY A 29 -12.54 8.36 -38.40
N ALA A 30 -12.86 7.51 -39.38
CA ALA A 30 -12.91 7.84 -40.81
C ALA A 30 -13.46 6.64 -41.59
N ASN A 31 -14.62 6.86 -42.21
CA ASN A 31 -15.05 6.46 -43.55
C ASN A 31 -14.29 5.32 -44.26
N GLU A 32 -14.97 4.18 -44.50
CA GLU A 32 -14.97 3.44 -45.78
C GLU A 32 -15.99 2.28 -45.75
N ASP A 33 -16.68 2.09 -46.88
CA ASP A 33 -17.82 1.20 -47.10
C ASP A 33 -17.43 -0.29 -47.26
N PRO A 34 -18.36 -1.24 -47.05
CA PRO A 34 -18.07 -2.66 -46.80
C PRO A 34 -18.39 -3.57 -47.99
N ALA A 35 -17.41 -4.35 -48.46
CA ALA A 35 -17.64 -5.61 -49.18
C ALA A 35 -16.33 -6.39 -49.30
N SER A 36 -16.41 -7.72 -49.28
CA SER A 36 -15.32 -8.69 -49.45
C SER A 36 -14.51 -9.05 -48.19
N SER A 37 -14.84 -10.21 -47.61
CA SER A 37 -13.97 -11.09 -46.79
C SER A 37 -14.77 -12.09 -45.93
N ARG A 38 -16.09 -12.08 -46.06
CA ARG A 38 -17.00 -13.09 -45.50
C ARG A 38 -16.98 -14.33 -46.42
N ASP A 39 -15.92 -15.14 -46.37
CA ASP A 39 -15.88 -16.53 -46.87
C ASP A 39 -14.45 -17.12 -46.77
N ARG A 40 -13.92 -17.35 -45.55
CA ARG A 40 -12.70 -18.16 -45.40
C ARG A 40 -12.33 -18.63 -43.99
N GLU A 41 -13.29 -18.96 -43.11
CA GLU A 41 -12.89 -19.49 -41.78
C GLU A 41 -13.84 -20.51 -41.15
N THR A 42 -14.84 -21.01 -41.90
CA THR A 42 -15.80 -22.02 -41.41
C THR A 42 -15.47 -23.47 -41.82
N THR A 43 -14.38 -23.71 -42.55
CA THR A 43 -14.09 -25.04 -43.15
C THR A 43 -12.96 -25.82 -42.45
N ASN A 44 -12.69 -25.59 -41.16
CA ASN A 44 -11.66 -26.37 -40.44
C ASN A 44 -12.08 -26.93 -39.07
N CYS A 45 -13.30 -26.67 -38.60
CA CYS A 45 -13.78 -27.22 -37.32
C CYS A 45 -14.43 -28.60 -37.43
N GLU A 46 -15.00 -28.98 -38.59
CA GLU A 46 -15.61 -30.32 -38.74
C GLU A 46 -14.59 -31.46 -38.88
N THR A 47 -13.39 -31.18 -39.40
CA THR A 47 -12.37 -32.23 -39.63
C THR A 47 -11.67 -32.67 -38.35
N ILE A 48 -11.65 -31.84 -37.31
CA ILE A 48 -11.04 -32.18 -36.01
C ILE A 48 -12.01 -32.99 -35.13
N LEU A 49 -13.31 -32.73 -35.23
CA LEU A 49 -14.33 -33.44 -34.44
C LEU A 49 -14.50 -34.91 -34.87
N MET A 50 -14.32 -35.22 -36.15
CA MET A 50 -14.40 -36.59 -36.68
C MET A 50 -13.15 -37.46 -36.41
N LYS A 51 -11.99 -36.86 -36.13
CA LYS A 51 -10.76 -37.61 -35.82
C LYS A 51 -10.65 -38.05 -34.36
N LEU A 52 -11.34 -37.37 -33.44
CA LEU A 52 -11.35 -37.72 -32.01
C LEU A 52 -12.32 -38.86 -31.65
N LEU A 53 -13.27 -39.21 -32.53
CA LEU A 53 -14.22 -40.30 -32.30
C LEU A 53 -13.72 -41.71 -32.69
N ARG A 54 -12.47 -41.86 -33.15
CA ARG A 54 -11.86 -43.15 -33.54
C ARG A 54 -10.70 -43.63 -32.66
N VAL A 55 -10.40 -42.97 -31.55
CA VAL A 55 -9.43 -43.50 -30.58
C VAL A 55 -10.19 -44.36 -29.59
N GLY A 56 -9.94 -45.67 -29.64
CA GLY A 56 -10.54 -46.66 -28.76
C GLY A 56 -10.41 -46.25 -27.29
N LEU A 57 -11.52 -46.33 -26.57
CA LEU A 57 -11.57 -46.16 -25.11
C LEU A 57 -10.61 -47.18 -24.47
N PRO A 58 -9.55 -46.74 -23.75
CA PRO A 58 -8.84 -47.67 -22.89
C PRO A 58 -9.79 -48.12 -21.79
N GLY A 59 -9.74 -49.42 -21.46
CA GLY A 59 -10.57 -50.04 -20.44
C GLY A 59 -10.49 -49.32 -19.08
N PRO A 60 -11.42 -49.60 -18.16
CA PRO A 60 -11.53 -48.88 -16.89
C PRO A 60 -10.18 -48.91 -16.14
N PRO A 61 -9.62 -47.75 -15.77
CA PRO A 61 -8.34 -47.72 -15.08
C PRO A 61 -8.47 -48.43 -13.72
N SER A 62 -7.49 -49.27 -13.40
CA SER A 62 -7.41 -49.94 -12.10
C SER A 62 -7.36 -48.90 -10.97
N ARG A 63 -8.01 -49.22 -9.83
CA ARG A 63 -8.15 -48.36 -8.63
C ARG A 63 -6.86 -47.67 -8.16
N THR A 64 -5.70 -48.21 -8.48
CA THR A 64 -4.37 -47.69 -8.14
C THR A 64 -3.96 -46.44 -8.93
N VAL A 65 -4.42 -46.25 -10.17
CA VAL A 65 -4.05 -45.11 -11.02
C VAL A 65 -4.84 -43.85 -10.64
N LEU A 66 -6.13 -44.02 -10.28
CA LEU A 66 -6.98 -42.93 -9.79
C LEU A 66 -6.46 -42.34 -8.48
N SER A 67 -5.88 -43.18 -7.62
CA SER A 67 -5.28 -42.77 -6.34
C SER A 67 -4.03 -41.90 -6.52
N ARG A 68 -3.16 -42.22 -7.48
CA ARG A 68 -1.91 -41.46 -7.71
C ARG A 68 -2.16 -40.10 -8.36
N ALA A 69 -3.15 -39.99 -9.26
CA ALA A 69 -3.54 -38.72 -9.87
C ALA A 69 -4.21 -37.77 -8.87
N GLY A 70 -5.03 -38.30 -7.95
CA GLY A 70 -5.66 -37.51 -6.88
C GLY A 70 -4.64 -36.87 -5.94
N VAL A 71 -3.57 -37.60 -5.58
CA VAL A 71 -2.50 -37.09 -4.71
C VAL A 71 -1.70 -35.96 -5.37
N LEU A 72 -1.47 -36.02 -6.69
CA LEU A 72 -0.70 -34.99 -7.41
C LEU A 72 -1.50 -33.68 -7.56
N ILE A 73 -2.81 -33.76 -7.80
CA ILE A 73 -3.70 -32.59 -7.87
C ILE A 73 -3.88 -31.96 -6.48
N LEU A 74 -3.95 -32.78 -5.42
CA LEU A 74 -4.00 -32.29 -4.04
C LEU A 74 -2.68 -31.60 -3.61
N ALA A 75 -1.53 -32.12 -4.05
CA ALA A 75 -0.22 -31.51 -3.79
C ALA A 75 -0.02 -30.17 -4.52
N LEU A 76 -0.53 -30.03 -5.74
CA LEU A 76 -0.48 -28.76 -6.50
C LEU A 76 -1.48 -27.71 -5.98
N GLY A 77 -2.63 -28.13 -5.42
CA GLY A 77 -3.63 -27.22 -4.84
C GLY A 77 -3.23 -26.57 -3.51
N LEU A 78 -2.30 -27.18 -2.76
CA LEU A 78 -1.90 -26.71 -1.42
C LEU A 78 -0.80 -25.64 -1.42
N SER A 79 -0.27 -25.26 -2.59
CA SER A 79 0.83 -24.27 -2.68
C SER A 79 0.35 -22.81 -2.64
N GLY A 80 -0.96 -22.55 -2.48
CA GLY A 80 -1.58 -21.26 -2.78
C GLY A 80 -1.86 -20.29 -1.63
N CYS A 81 -1.67 -20.62 -0.34
CA CYS A 81 -2.31 -19.84 0.74
C CYS A 81 -1.37 -19.33 1.85
N PHE A 82 -0.33 -18.54 1.53
CA PHE A 82 0.47 -17.83 2.56
C PHE A 82 0.88 -16.41 2.16
N THR A 83 0.07 -15.70 1.35
CA THR A 83 0.35 -14.31 1.00
C THR A 83 0.01 -13.38 2.17
N ALA A 84 0.88 -12.41 2.46
CA ALA A 84 0.61 -11.38 3.45
C ALA A 84 -0.53 -10.49 2.96
N GLN A 85 -1.53 -10.26 3.81
CA GLN A 85 -2.62 -9.34 3.50
C GLN A 85 -2.27 -7.97 4.09
N ILE A 86 -2.13 -6.98 3.21
CA ILE A 86 -1.85 -5.59 3.58
C ILE A 86 -3.03 -4.76 3.09
N PHE A 87 -3.75 -4.12 4.01
CA PHE A 87 -4.84 -3.21 3.68
C PHE A 87 -4.42 -1.79 4.09
N PRO A 88 -3.80 -1.02 3.18
CA PRO A 88 -3.54 0.39 3.41
C PRO A 88 -4.80 1.21 3.10
N THR A 89 -5.27 1.99 4.06
CA THR A 89 -6.26 3.06 3.83
C THR A 89 -5.52 4.38 3.95
N SER A 90 -5.60 5.22 2.92
CA SER A 90 -4.94 6.52 2.94
C SER A 90 -5.87 7.62 2.43
N GLN A 91 -5.76 8.78 3.05
CA GLN A 91 -6.49 10.00 2.69
C GLN A 91 -5.47 11.14 2.65
N GLU A 92 -5.44 11.90 1.57
CA GLU A 92 -4.63 13.11 1.46
C GLU A 92 -5.49 14.33 1.08
N ARG A 93 -4.99 15.51 1.43
CA ARG A 93 -5.53 16.78 0.99
C ARG A 93 -4.38 17.73 0.66
N ASP A 94 -4.28 18.08 -0.61
CA ASP A 94 -3.51 19.23 -1.06
C ASP A 94 -4.32 20.49 -0.78
N ILE A 95 -3.83 21.34 0.12
CA ILE A 95 -4.54 22.57 0.51
C ILE A 95 -3.93 23.77 -0.22
N SER A 96 -2.62 23.96 -0.06
CA SER A 96 -1.89 25.07 -0.70
C SER A 96 -0.50 24.70 -1.19
N LEU A 97 0.00 23.50 -0.89
CA LEU A 97 1.30 23.01 -1.35
C LEU A 97 1.29 22.73 -2.86
N ARG A 98 2.23 23.32 -3.61
CA ARG A 98 2.37 23.14 -5.06
C ARG A 98 3.63 22.35 -5.41
N SER A 99 3.63 21.77 -6.61
CA SER A 99 4.82 21.11 -7.17
C SER A 99 6.01 22.08 -7.20
N GLY A 100 7.13 21.65 -6.65
CA GLY A 100 8.38 22.43 -6.60
C GLY A 100 8.54 23.33 -5.37
N ASP A 101 7.47 23.58 -4.59
CA ASP A 101 7.53 24.42 -3.39
C ASP A 101 8.54 23.88 -2.36
N LEU A 102 8.52 22.56 -2.14
CA LEU A 102 9.44 21.88 -1.23
C LEU A 102 10.88 21.93 -1.73
N ALA A 103 11.11 21.82 -3.04
CA ALA A 103 12.45 21.92 -3.62
C ALA A 103 13.01 23.34 -3.48
N ALA A 104 12.17 24.35 -3.66
CA ALA A 104 12.57 25.76 -3.54
C ALA A 104 12.80 26.20 -2.09
N SER A 105 11.97 25.72 -1.15
CA SER A 105 11.91 26.29 0.20
C SER A 105 12.34 25.35 1.32
N GLY A 106 12.60 24.08 1.01
CA GLY A 106 12.98 23.05 1.97
C GLY A 106 11.88 22.66 2.96
N ILE A 107 12.14 21.58 3.68
CA ILE A 107 11.25 21.05 4.72
C ILE A 107 12.05 20.71 5.98
N ALA A 108 11.52 21.04 7.16
CA ALA A 108 12.10 20.71 8.44
C ALA A 108 11.17 19.81 9.26
N PHE A 109 11.70 18.74 9.83
CA PHE A 109 10.97 17.86 10.74
C PHE A 109 11.04 18.40 12.16
N ILE A 110 9.90 18.47 12.83
CA ILE A 110 9.77 18.82 14.24
C ILE A 110 9.31 17.60 15.07
N THR A 111 9.40 17.70 16.39
CA THR A 111 9.12 16.59 17.33
C THR A 111 7.78 15.92 17.02
N PRO A 112 7.76 14.62 16.67
CA PRO A 112 6.51 13.91 16.45
C PRO A 112 5.64 13.88 17.71
N SER A 113 4.32 13.87 17.52
CA SER A 113 3.38 13.64 18.60
C SER A 113 2.95 12.18 18.60
N SER A 114 2.67 11.62 19.78
CA SER A 114 2.12 10.28 19.91
C SER A 114 1.03 10.29 20.96
N ALA A 115 -0.08 9.59 20.67
CA ALA A 115 -1.11 9.29 21.65
C ALA A 115 -0.79 8.04 22.50
N THR A 116 0.25 7.27 22.14
CA THR A 116 0.58 5.97 22.76
C THR A 116 1.38 6.07 24.06
N GLY A 117 1.85 7.26 24.44
CA GLY A 117 2.69 7.47 25.64
C GLY A 117 4.12 6.92 25.53
N GLN A 118 4.48 6.28 24.41
CA GLN A 118 5.83 5.77 24.14
C GLN A 118 6.68 6.85 23.48
N GLU A 119 7.41 7.63 24.29
CA GLU A 119 8.19 8.79 23.84
C GLU A 119 9.38 8.40 22.95
N GLU A 120 9.99 7.24 23.23
CA GLU A 120 11.15 6.70 22.52
C GLU A 120 10.85 6.41 21.04
N GLU A 121 9.60 6.10 20.71
CA GLU A 121 9.14 5.82 19.35
C GLU A 121 9.10 7.08 18.46
N LYS A 122 9.01 8.28 19.06
CA LYS A 122 8.86 9.54 18.32
C LYS A 122 10.12 9.93 17.57
N GLN A 123 11.29 9.78 18.17
CA GLN A 123 12.55 10.15 17.52
C GLN A 123 12.84 9.23 16.33
N ALA A 124 12.61 7.92 16.50
CA ALA A 124 12.75 6.94 15.43
C ALA A 124 11.85 7.28 14.23
N LEU A 125 10.58 7.64 14.50
CA LEU A 125 9.63 8.00 13.45
C LEU A 125 10.08 9.21 12.61
N ALA A 126 10.55 10.29 13.26
CA ALA A 126 11.06 11.44 12.53
C ALA A 126 12.30 11.11 11.71
N MET A 127 13.21 10.30 12.24
CA MET A 127 14.41 9.88 11.52
C MET A 127 14.05 9.05 10.28
N ILE A 128 13.15 8.07 10.41
CA ILE A 128 12.68 7.24 9.29
C ILE A 128 12.06 8.11 8.19
N PHE A 129 11.15 9.02 8.55
CA PHE A 129 10.51 9.89 7.58
C PHE A 129 11.51 10.81 6.88
N ALA A 130 12.43 11.44 7.62
CA ALA A 130 13.43 12.32 7.02
C ALA A 130 14.36 11.56 6.05
N GLU A 131 14.76 10.34 6.39
CA GLU A 131 15.60 9.50 5.54
C GLU A 131 14.87 9.06 4.27
N VAL A 132 13.63 8.58 4.39
CA VAL A 132 12.80 8.24 3.23
C VAL A 132 12.56 9.47 2.34
N PHE A 133 12.39 10.65 2.94
CA PHE A 133 12.21 11.90 2.20
C PHE A 133 13.43 12.22 1.34
N LYS A 134 14.63 12.13 1.92
CA LYS A 134 15.90 12.35 1.20
C LYS A 134 16.06 11.34 0.05
N GLN A 135 15.67 10.09 0.25
CA GLN A 135 15.74 9.04 -0.77
C GLN A 135 14.77 9.28 -1.93
N GLN A 136 13.51 9.63 -1.66
CA GLN A 136 12.48 9.79 -2.69
C GLN A 136 12.48 11.16 -3.35
N ARG A 137 12.98 12.20 -2.65
CA ARG A 137 12.97 13.59 -3.10
C ARG A 137 14.38 14.21 -2.94
N PRO A 138 15.40 13.72 -3.67
CA PRO A 138 16.78 14.19 -3.49
C PRO A 138 17.00 15.67 -3.82
N GLY A 139 16.10 16.29 -4.60
CA GLY A 139 16.13 17.73 -4.89
C GLY A 139 15.53 18.62 -3.79
N VAL A 140 15.00 18.04 -2.71
CA VAL A 140 14.42 18.78 -1.58
C VAL A 140 15.44 18.87 -0.45
N ARG A 141 15.67 20.08 0.06
CA ARG A 141 16.45 20.25 1.30
C ARG A 141 15.63 19.76 2.48
N VAL A 142 16.07 18.66 3.09
CA VAL A 142 15.44 18.07 4.28
C VAL A 142 16.27 18.34 5.52
N VAL A 143 15.71 19.11 6.46
CA VAL A 143 16.27 19.33 7.80
C VAL A 143 15.65 18.30 8.75
N GLY A 144 16.49 17.40 9.27
CA GLY A 144 16.04 16.35 10.19
C GLY A 144 15.69 16.89 11.57
N LEU A 145 15.08 16.03 12.39
CA LEU A 145 14.70 16.40 13.75
C LEU A 145 15.89 16.87 14.61
N PRO A 146 17.04 16.15 14.66
CA PRO A 146 18.18 16.62 15.46
C PRO A 146 18.68 18.00 15.04
N GLU A 147 18.75 18.27 13.73
CA GLU A 147 19.17 19.55 13.19
C GLU A 147 18.16 20.66 13.55
N SER A 148 16.87 20.39 13.43
CA SER A 148 15.81 21.32 13.83
C SER A 148 15.89 21.67 15.31
N LEU A 149 16.00 20.66 16.19
CA LEU A 149 16.10 20.86 17.64
C LEU A 149 17.36 21.64 18.03
N ASN A 150 18.49 21.34 17.38
CA ASN A 150 19.73 22.08 17.59
C ASN A 150 19.61 23.55 17.16
N ALA A 151 18.96 23.83 16.03
CA ALA A 151 18.74 25.20 15.56
C ALA A 151 17.85 26.00 16.52
N ILE A 152 16.75 25.39 16.98
CA ILE A 152 15.83 25.96 17.97
C ILE A 152 16.55 26.24 19.28
N ASN A 153 17.33 25.27 19.77
CA ASN A 153 18.07 25.42 21.03
C ASN A 153 19.15 26.51 20.93
N LYS A 154 19.91 26.58 19.83
CA LYS A 154 20.90 27.63 19.59
C LYS A 154 20.29 29.03 19.51
N ALA A 155 19.05 29.15 19.07
CA ALA A 155 18.32 30.41 19.02
C ALA A 155 17.62 30.77 20.35
N ALA A 156 17.83 29.99 21.42
CA ALA A 156 17.18 30.17 22.72
C ALA A 156 15.63 30.15 22.65
N LEU A 157 15.07 29.38 21.71
CA LEU A 157 13.62 29.27 21.49
C LEU A 157 12.96 28.09 22.23
N ALA A 158 13.68 27.43 23.14
CA ALA A 158 13.23 26.18 23.77
C ALA A 158 11.89 26.32 24.51
N ASP A 159 11.69 27.37 25.30
CA ASP A 159 10.45 27.58 26.06
C ASP A 159 9.26 27.88 25.14
N VAL A 160 9.47 28.71 24.12
CA VAL A 160 8.45 29.05 23.11
C VAL A 160 8.07 27.80 22.30
N TYR A 161 9.07 27.00 21.92
CA TYR A 161 8.87 25.73 21.22
C TYR A 161 8.10 24.72 22.07
N LYS A 162 8.42 24.61 23.37
CA LYS A 162 7.64 23.79 24.30
C LYS A 162 6.19 24.26 24.40
N GLN A 163 5.97 25.57 24.54
CA GLN A 163 4.62 26.13 24.61
C GLN A 163 3.82 25.87 23.33
N MET A 164 4.46 25.92 22.16
CA MET A 164 3.83 25.58 20.89
C MET A 164 3.22 24.17 20.89
N TYR A 165 3.88 23.18 21.50
CA TYR A 165 3.31 21.82 21.60
C TYR A 165 2.18 21.72 22.62
N HIS A 166 2.24 22.50 23.72
CA HIS A 166 1.11 22.58 24.65
C HIS A 166 -0.11 23.18 23.96
N ASP A 167 0.06 24.31 23.28
CA ASP A 167 -1.01 25.00 22.54
C ASP A 167 -1.60 24.10 21.44
N TYR A 168 -0.73 23.41 20.68
CA TYR A 168 -1.16 22.50 19.62
C TYR A 168 -1.90 21.28 20.16
N ARG A 169 -1.46 20.71 21.29
CA ARG A 169 -2.17 19.58 21.91
C ARG A 169 -3.59 19.97 22.31
N ASP A 170 -3.77 21.19 22.78
CA ASP A 170 -5.04 21.65 23.33
C ASP A 170 -5.98 22.19 22.23
N THR A 171 -5.45 22.76 21.16
CA THR A 171 -6.24 23.44 20.11
C THR A 171 -6.15 22.81 18.71
N GLY A 172 -5.17 21.93 18.47
CA GLY A 172 -4.82 21.44 17.14
C GLY A 172 -4.13 22.48 16.23
N LEU A 173 -3.77 23.65 16.76
CA LEU A 173 -3.22 24.77 16.00
C LEU A 173 -1.80 25.09 16.44
N PHE A 174 -0.90 25.22 15.47
CA PHE A 174 0.38 25.86 15.72
C PHE A 174 0.25 27.37 15.50
N LYS A 175 0.72 28.15 16.49
CA LYS A 175 0.68 29.61 16.37
C LYS A 175 1.65 30.07 15.28
N ARG A 176 1.15 30.92 14.37
CA ARG A 176 1.88 31.43 13.20
C ARG A 176 3.22 32.07 13.56
N ASP A 177 3.23 32.91 14.59
CA ASP A 177 4.43 33.62 15.05
C ASP A 177 5.53 32.66 15.53
N ILE A 178 5.16 31.54 16.16
CA ILE A 178 6.12 30.52 16.57
C ILE A 178 6.59 29.71 15.35
N LEU A 179 5.68 29.29 14.47
CA LEU A 179 6.06 28.58 13.24
C LEU A 179 7.03 29.41 12.40
N LYS A 180 6.79 30.72 12.28
CA LYS A 180 7.69 31.64 11.55
C LYS A 180 9.09 31.66 12.15
N GLN A 181 9.21 31.65 13.48
CA GLN A 181 10.50 31.58 14.16
C GLN A 181 11.18 30.24 13.91
N VAL A 182 10.44 29.11 13.99
CA VAL A 182 10.97 27.78 13.69
C VAL A 182 11.45 27.69 12.24
N GLY A 183 10.68 28.18 11.27
CA GLY A 183 11.09 28.21 9.87
C GLY A 183 12.33 29.06 9.62
N ALA A 184 12.43 30.21 10.29
CA ALA A 184 13.60 31.09 10.20
C ALA A 184 14.88 30.43 10.72
N VAL A 185 14.83 29.76 11.89
CA VAL A 185 16.03 29.13 12.49
C VAL A 185 16.42 27.84 11.79
N THR A 186 15.47 27.09 11.26
CA THR A 186 15.73 25.86 10.49
C THR A 186 16.14 26.14 9.04
N GLY A 187 15.81 27.32 8.53
CA GLY A 187 16.03 27.70 7.13
C GLY A 187 15.12 26.94 6.17
N ALA A 188 13.96 26.45 6.65
CA ALA A 188 12.95 25.77 5.86
C ALA A 188 11.61 26.48 6.00
N ARG A 189 10.88 26.67 4.89
CA ARG A 189 9.51 27.22 4.94
C ARG A 189 8.50 26.20 5.42
N TYR A 190 8.66 24.94 5.00
CA TYR A 190 7.70 23.90 5.31
C TYR A 190 8.10 23.14 6.55
N ILE A 191 7.17 22.96 7.48
CA ILE A 191 7.40 22.29 8.75
C ILE A 191 6.58 21.00 8.79
N ALA A 192 7.25 19.86 8.84
CA ALA A 192 6.66 18.53 8.90
C ALA A 192 6.39 18.12 10.34
N GLN A 193 5.11 17.95 10.67
CA GLN A 193 4.66 17.37 11.93
C GLN A 193 4.09 15.98 11.68
N ILE A 194 4.67 14.99 12.37
CA ILE A 194 4.18 13.61 12.33
C ILE A 194 3.37 13.35 13.60
N LYS A 195 2.26 12.62 13.46
CA LYS A 195 1.46 12.14 14.59
C LYS A 195 1.24 10.63 14.49
N LEU A 196 1.74 9.90 15.48
CA LEU A 196 1.42 8.48 15.67
C LEU A 196 0.15 8.37 16.51
N GLN A 197 -0.95 7.94 15.89
CA GLN A 197 -2.22 7.80 16.61
C GLN A 197 -2.30 6.47 17.37
N GLY A 198 -1.69 5.42 16.84
CA GLY A 198 -1.65 4.11 17.47
C GLY A 198 -0.73 3.15 16.73
N PHE A 199 -0.10 2.28 17.50
CA PHE A 199 0.57 1.09 17.02
C PHE A 199 0.11 -0.08 17.88
N GLU A 200 -0.46 -1.10 17.24
CA GLU A 200 -0.85 -2.34 17.89
C GLU A 200 -0.15 -3.48 17.17
N GLN A 201 0.47 -4.39 17.92
CA GLN A 201 0.95 -5.66 17.39
C GLN A 201 0.38 -6.79 18.23
N GLY A 202 0.11 -7.91 17.58
CA GLY A 202 -0.29 -9.10 18.28
C GLY A 202 -0.13 -10.33 17.42
N ALA A 203 -0.43 -11.46 18.01
CA ALA A 203 -0.39 -12.73 17.35
C ALA A 203 -1.60 -13.55 17.80
N LYS A 204 -2.28 -14.18 16.84
CA LYS A 204 -3.46 -15.00 17.06
C LYS A 204 -3.18 -16.41 16.60
N GLU A 205 -3.29 -17.36 17.51
CA GLU A 205 -3.18 -18.78 17.17
C GLU A 205 -4.35 -19.18 16.27
N ARG A 206 -4.05 -19.77 15.09
CA ARG A 206 -5.07 -20.26 14.15
C ARG A 206 -5.28 -21.77 14.24
N PHE A 207 -4.21 -22.54 14.45
CA PHE A 207 -4.27 -24.00 14.58
C PHE A 207 -3.28 -24.51 15.63
N GLY A 208 -3.81 -25.28 16.60
CA GLY A 208 -3.03 -26.04 17.57
C GLY A 208 -3.64 -27.42 17.79
N ALA A 209 -2.79 -28.44 17.88
CA ALA A 209 -3.19 -29.82 18.18
C ALA A 209 -2.16 -30.44 19.14
N PHE A 210 -2.64 -31.22 20.12
CA PHE A 210 -1.79 -31.90 21.11
C PHE A 210 -0.83 -30.97 21.90
N GLY A 211 -1.19 -29.70 22.09
CA GLY A 211 -0.35 -28.70 22.78
C GLY A 211 0.74 -28.07 21.91
N PHE A 212 0.85 -28.45 20.62
CA PHE A 212 1.76 -27.82 19.67
C PHE A 212 1.04 -26.72 18.88
N ARG A 213 1.65 -25.53 18.87
CA ARG A 213 1.23 -24.39 18.04
C ARG A 213 1.80 -24.59 16.63
N ILE A 214 0.94 -24.76 15.63
CA ILE A 214 1.38 -25.11 14.25
C ILE A 214 1.32 -23.88 13.33
N VAL A 215 0.32 -23.00 13.50
CA VAL A 215 0.17 -21.77 12.70
C VAL A 215 -0.28 -20.61 13.57
N GLU A 216 0.47 -19.52 13.51
CA GLU A 216 0.18 -18.26 14.19
C GLU A 216 0.00 -17.13 13.16
N THR A 217 -1.07 -16.35 13.32
CA THR A 217 -1.31 -15.14 12.53
C THR A 217 -0.81 -13.95 13.32
N THR A 218 0.34 -13.40 12.93
CA THR A 218 0.80 -12.11 13.45
C THR A 218 0.04 -10.98 12.76
N PHE A 219 -0.42 -10.01 13.54
CA PHE A 219 -1.02 -8.78 13.05
C PHE A 219 -0.29 -7.55 13.57
N ALA A 220 -0.27 -6.49 12.77
CA ALA A 220 0.19 -5.17 13.18
C ALA A 220 -0.70 -4.10 12.55
N SER A 221 -1.12 -3.13 13.34
CA SER A 221 -1.92 -1.99 12.91
C SER A 221 -1.17 -0.72 13.26
N ILE A 222 -0.91 0.13 12.28
CA ILE A 222 -0.28 1.43 12.49
C ILE A 222 -1.12 2.53 11.85
N ARG A 223 -1.27 3.65 12.54
CA ARG A 223 -1.93 4.84 12.00
C ARG A 223 -1.08 6.09 12.20
N ILE A 224 -0.61 6.64 11.09
CA ILE A 224 0.26 7.81 11.05
C ILE A 224 -0.43 8.93 10.27
N PHE A 225 -0.28 10.16 10.79
CA PHE A 225 -0.62 11.39 10.09
C PHE A 225 0.66 12.18 9.85
N LEU A 226 0.79 12.73 8.64
CA LEU A 226 1.79 13.70 8.27
C LEU A 226 1.07 15.01 7.91
N GLN A 227 1.39 16.08 8.63
CA GLN A 227 0.93 17.43 8.30
C GLN A 227 2.13 18.29 7.95
N ILE A 228 2.02 19.03 6.84
CA ILE A 228 3.01 20.00 6.41
C ILE A 228 2.42 21.38 6.61
N TRP A 229 3.04 22.15 7.48
CA TRP A 229 2.67 23.52 7.80
C TRP A 229 3.53 24.51 7.01
N ASP A 230 2.93 25.58 6.53
CA ASP A 230 3.68 26.72 5.97
C ASP A 230 4.07 27.67 7.12
N SER A 231 5.37 27.84 7.36
CA SER A 231 5.86 28.72 8.42
C SER A 231 5.58 30.20 8.17
N HIS A 232 5.27 30.59 6.93
CA HIS A 232 5.07 31.99 6.58
C HIS A 232 3.72 32.52 7.05
N ASP A 233 2.64 31.78 6.76
CA ASP A 233 1.26 32.18 7.08
C ASP A 233 0.64 31.35 8.22
N GLY A 234 1.29 30.24 8.62
CA GLY A 234 0.84 29.37 9.71
C GLY A 234 -0.28 28.42 9.30
N THR A 235 -0.52 28.23 8.00
CA THR A 235 -1.56 27.33 7.48
C THR A 235 -1.04 25.91 7.28
N ILE A 236 -1.95 24.95 7.23
CA ILE A 236 -1.64 23.59 6.78
C ILE A 236 -1.59 23.64 5.25
N ALA A 237 -0.42 23.38 4.67
CA ALA A 237 -0.22 23.35 3.22
C ALA A 237 -0.61 22.00 2.62
N TRP A 238 -0.41 20.93 3.39
CA TRP A 238 -0.73 19.56 3.01
C TRP A 238 -0.99 18.70 4.24
N GLU A 239 -1.94 17.77 4.14
CA GLU A 239 -2.13 16.73 5.14
C GLU A 239 -2.37 15.35 4.50
N GLY A 240 -1.79 14.32 5.10
CA GLY A 240 -1.96 12.94 4.69
C GLY A 240 -2.08 12.03 5.90
N MET A 241 -3.05 11.14 5.87
CA MET A 241 -3.23 10.06 6.84
C MET A 241 -3.03 8.73 6.13
N GLN A 242 -2.34 7.81 6.80
CA GLN A 242 -2.30 6.42 6.38
C GLN A 242 -2.48 5.51 7.58
N GLU A 243 -3.45 4.62 7.43
CA GLU A 243 -3.68 3.49 8.31
C GLU A 243 -3.28 2.23 7.55
N MET A 244 -2.49 1.38 8.18
CA MET A 244 -2.05 0.13 7.60
C MET A 244 -2.30 -1.00 8.58
N HIS A 245 -3.10 -1.97 8.14
CA HIS A 245 -3.27 -3.25 8.81
C HIS A 245 -2.48 -4.32 8.05
N TYR A 246 -1.55 -4.95 8.74
CA TYR A 246 -0.78 -6.06 8.26
C TYR A 246 -1.21 -7.33 8.98
N ALA A 247 -1.63 -8.35 8.23
CA ALA A 247 -1.89 -9.68 8.78
C ALA A 247 -1.12 -10.72 7.94
N LYS A 248 -0.33 -11.56 8.62
CA LYS A 248 0.41 -12.63 7.95
C LYS A 248 0.40 -13.90 8.78
N ASP A 249 0.00 -15.00 8.14
CA ASP A 249 0.12 -16.35 8.66
C ASP A 249 1.58 -16.79 8.55
N ARG A 250 2.20 -17.20 9.67
CA ARG A 250 3.62 -17.57 9.70
C ARG A 250 3.87 -18.93 10.36
N ILE A 251 4.84 -19.63 9.78
CA ILE A 251 5.52 -20.81 10.36
C ILE A 251 6.91 -20.38 10.92
N THR A 252 7.44 -19.21 10.52
CA THR A 252 8.76 -18.70 10.98
C THR A 252 8.73 -17.20 11.34
N ASP A 253 9.38 -16.87 12.45
CA ASP A 253 9.34 -15.64 13.24
C ASP A 253 10.17 -14.47 12.65
N LYS A 254 9.55 -13.61 11.83
CA LYS A 254 10.06 -12.22 11.69
C LYS A 254 8.91 -11.28 12.00
N PRO A 255 8.92 -10.60 13.17
CA PRO A 255 7.84 -9.70 13.55
C PRO A 255 7.77 -8.50 12.60
N VAL A 256 6.56 -7.99 12.40
CA VAL A 256 6.36 -6.69 11.75
C VAL A 256 6.72 -5.63 12.77
N THR A 257 7.87 -5.00 12.59
CA THR A 257 8.34 -3.97 13.52
C THR A 257 7.73 -2.62 13.18
N LEU A 258 7.59 -1.76 14.20
CA LEU A 258 7.23 -0.35 14.03
C LEU A 258 8.07 0.32 12.95
N HIS A 259 9.38 0.04 12.91
CA HIS A 259 10.28 0.59 11.89
C HIS A 259 9.85 0.20 10.47
N SER A 260 9.66 -1.09 10.20
CA SER A 260 9.26 -1.57 8.87
C SER A 260 7.90 -1.02 8.43
N ALA A 261 6.97 -0.88 9.38
CA ALA A 261 5.66 -0.33 9.12
C ALA A 261 5.71 1.17 8.84
N ALA A 262 6.43 1.93 9.68
CA ALA A 262 6.63 3.36 9.54
C ALA A 262 7.39 3.72 8.26
N GLU A 263 8.42 2.97 7.88
CA GLU A 263 9.17 3.19 6.64
C GLU A 263 8.27 3.02 5.41
N ARG A 264 7.42 1.98 5.41
CA ARG A 264 6.46 1.78 4.32
C ARG A 264 5.46 2.93 4.25
N THR A 265 4.88 3.32 5.39
CA THR A 265 3.96 4.46 5.45
C THR A 265 4.63 5.76 5.02
N ALA A 266 5.88 6.00 5.40
CA ALA A 266 6.63 7.17 4.96
C ALA A 266 6.79 7.17 3.43
N ARG A 267 7.20 6.04 2.84
CA ARG A 267 7.37 5.90 1.37
C ARG A 267 6.08 6.16 0.63
N ASP A 268 4.96 5.66 1.14
CA ASP A 268 3.65 5.83 0.53
C ASP A 268 3.16 7.28 0.67
N LEU A 269 3.26 7.92 1.85
CA LEU A 269 2.83 9.31 2.05
C LEU A 269 3.68 10.31 1.26
N ILE A 270 5.02 10.15 1.24
CA ILE A 270 5.94 11.08 0.55
C ILE A 270 5.81 10.95 -0.98
N ALA A 271 5.47 9.77 -1.49
CA ALA A 271 5.19 9.57 -2.92
C ALA A 271 3.99 10.40 -3.41
N LYS A 272 3.06 10.74 -2.51
CA LYS A 272 1.83 11.49 -2.83
C LYS A 272 1.95 12.99 -2.72
N LEU A 273 3.08 13.50 -2.22
CA LEU A 273 3.33 14.94 -2.21
C LEU A 273 3.40 15.47 -3.65
N PRO A 274 2.91 16.69 -3.91
CA PRO A 274 2.98 17.31 -5.23
C PRO A 274 4.42 17.58 -5.70
#